data_AF-A0AAU5CMT0-F1
#
_entry.id   AF-A0AAU5CMT0-F1
#
_cell.length_a   1.000
_cell.length_b   1.000
_cell.length_c   1.000
_cell.angle_alpha   90.00
_cell.angle_beta   90.00
_cell.angle_gamma   90.00
#
_symmetry.space_group_name_H-M   'P 1'
#
loop_
_entity.id
_entity.type
_entity.pdbx_description
1 polymer ?
#
loop_
_entity_poly.entity_id
_entity_poly.type
_entity_poly.pdbx_seq_one_letter_code
_entity_poly.pdbx_strand_id
1 'polypeptide(L)'
;MPDAPIHQLLLRRQTWMYVLYCLLLPLALSLVLVLRYVLKAAQDHGHEELAPLILLAVLAVVAVSGPGFERIRARFWLGEEIGRRSGDGRLVRHVAFFFLNMLVGALGFLAVAGWLIVCARNLTYPVWGWRSYPDPAWGGPHPLGVVALHFAGGVAALFAGPWIIVRLARLQVRVVRGLIGSGQAG
;
A
#
# COMPACT_ATOMS: atom_id res chain seq x y z
N MET A 1 19.31 -7.61 -3.54
CA MET A 1 18.76 -7.85 -4.89
C MET A 1 19.24 -6.76 -5.83
N PRO A 2 20.29 -7.00 -6.60
CA PRO A 2 20.70 -6.09 -7.65
C PRO A 2 19.78 -6.27 -8.87
N ASP A 3 19.14 -5.17 -9.27
CA ASP A 3 19.02 -4.72 -10.67
C ASP A 3 18.45 -5.68 -11.71
N ALA A 4 17.37 -6.40 -11.39
CA ALA A 4 16.54 -6.98 -12.46
C ALA A 4 15.98 -5.84 -13.35
N PRO A 5 16.08 -5.95 -14.69
CA PRO A 5 15.51 -4.95 -15.59
C PRO A 5 14.02 -4.76 -15.32
N ILE A 6 13.52 -3.52 -15.38
CA ILE A 6 12.14 -3.16 -15.05
C ILE A 6 11.11 -4.02 -15.81
N HIS A 7 11.40 -4.35 -17.07
CA HIS A 7 10.52 -5.16 -17.92
C HIS A 7 10.35 -6.63 -17.44
N GLN A 8 11.29 -7.17 -16.67
CA GLN A 8 11.20 -8.54 -16.14
C GLN A 8 10.42 -8.63 -14.83
N LEU A 9 10.12 -7.50 -14.17
CA LEU A 9 9.51 -7.51 -12.85
C LEU A 9 8.13 -8.17 -12.84
N LEU A 10 7.30 -7.94 -13.87
CA LEU A 10 5.96 -8.51 -14.00
C LEU A 10 5.95 -10.05 -14.15
N LEU A 11 7.02 -10.63 -14.69
CA LEU A 11 7.13 -12.07 -14.91
C LEU A 11 7.62 -12.83 -13.68
N ARG A 12 8.12 -12.12 -12.66
CA ARG A 12 8.68 -12.73 -11.46
C ARG A 12 7.59 -12.96 -10.42
N ARG A 13 7.43 -14.22 -10.01
CA ARG A 13 6.57 -14.63 -8.87
C ARG A 13 6.77 -13.74 -7.63
N GLN A 14 8.01 -13.36 -7.34
CA GLN A 14 8.34 -12.59 -6.15
C GLN A 14 7.79 -11.16 -6.18
N THR A 15 7.66 -10.55 -7.36
CA THR A 15 7.02 -9.24 -7.50
C THR A 15 5.56 -9.30 -7.08
N TRP A 16 4.85 -10.35 -7.49
CA TRP A 16 3.46 -10.58 -7.09
C TRP A 16 3.32 -10.81 -5.58
N MET A 17 4.31 -11.44 -4.94
CA MET A 17 4.34 -11.55 -3.49
C MET A 17 4.46 -10.19 -2.80
N TYR A 18 5.26 -9.26 -3.34
CA TYR A 18 5.32 -7.87 -2.84
C TYR A 18 4.02 -7.10 -3.11
N VAL A 19 3.40 -7.28 -4.27
CA VAL A 19 2.09 -6.67 -4.59
C VAL A 19 1.02 -7.14 -3.60
N LEU A 20 0.92 -8.45 -3.38
CA LEU A 20 -0.02 -9.04 -2.41
C LEU A 20 0.28 -8.57 -0.98
N TYR A 21 1.55 -8.50 -0.60
CA TYR A 21 1.95 -7.92 0.69
C TYR A 21 1.47 -6.47 0.85
N CYS A 22 1.60 -5.63 -0.18
CA CYS A 22 1.11 -4.24 -0.13
C CYS A 22 -0.41 -4.11 -0.19
N LEU A 23 -1.12 -5.04 -0.84
CA LEU A 23 -2.58 -5.11 -0.83
C LEU A 23 -3.12 -5.52 0.54
N LEU A 24 -2.40 -6.37 1.24
CA LEU A 24 -2.72 -6.73 2.61
C LEU A 24 -2.37 -5.58 3.54
N LEU A 25 -3.39 -4.79 3.83
CA LEU A 25 -3.33 -3.63 4.72
C LEU A 25 -2.57 -3.99 6.01
N PRO A 26 -1.62 -3.15 6.45
CA PRO A 26 -1.06 -3.30 7.79
C PRO A 26 -2.20 -3.17 8.80
N LEU A 27 -2.10 -3.88 9.93
CA LEU A 27 -3.15 -3.97 10.94
C LEU A 27 -3.68 -2.59 11.38
N ALA A 28 -2.79 -1.60 11.49
CA ALA A 28 -3.15 -0.24 11.84
C ALA A 28 -4.14 0.38 10.83
N LEU A 29 -3.88 0.20 9.53
CA LEU A 29 -4.69 0.80 8.49
C LEU A 29 -6.02 0.07 8.30
N SER A 30 -6.05 -1.26 8.41
CA SER A 30 -7.30 -2.02 8.37
C SER A 30 -8.22 -1.65 9.53
N LEU A 31 -7.67 -1.50 10.75
CA LEU A 31 -8.43 -1.09 11.91
C LEU A 31 -8.90 0.37 11.83
N VAL A 32 -8.14 1.28 11.21
CA VAL A 32 -8.61 2.65 10.94
C VAL A 32 -9.81 2.67 9.99
N LEU A 33 -9.81 1.83 8.95
CA LEU A 33 -10.96 1.72 8.03
C LEU A 33 -12.20 1.18 8.75
N VAL A 34 -12.03 0.16 9.60
CA VAL A 34 -13.12 -0.38 10.44
C VAL A 34 -13.60 0.67 11.44
N LEU A 35 -12.68 1.40 12.08
CA LEU A 35 -12.99 2.47 13.03
C LEU A 35 -13.85 3.54 12.38
N ARG A 36 -13.57 3.94 11.13
CA ARG A 36 -14.41 4.91 10.40
C ARG A 36 -15.86 4.43 10.28
N TYR A 37 -16.06 3.14 10.01
CA TYR A 37 -17.41 2.56 9.91
C TYR A 37 -18.11 2.52 11.27
N VAL A 38 -17.40 2.09 12.31
CA VAL A 38 -17.93 1.99 13.68
C VAL A 38 -18.28 3.38 14.24
N LEU A 39 -17.42 4.38 14.05
CA LEU A 39 -17.67 5.75 14.49
C LEU A 39 -18.86 6.37 13.76
N LYS A 40 -18.97 6.15 12.45
CA LYS A 40 -20.13 6.60 11.68
C LYS A 40 -21.42 5.94 12.22
N ALA A 41 -21.40 4.64 12.47
CA ALA A 41 -22.56 3.95 13.04
C ALA A 41 -22.90 4.47 14.45
N ALA A 42 -21.91 4.75 15.30
CA ALA A 42 -22.13 5.32 16.63
C ALA A 42 -22.75 6.73 16.55
N GLN A 43 -22.32 7.56 15.59
CA GLN A 43 -22.94 8.87 15.31
C GLN A 43 -24.39 8.71 14.84
N ASP A 44 -24.64 7.80 13.89
CA ASP A 44 -25.98 7.55 13.35
C ASP A 44 -26.96 7.04 14.43
N HIS A 45 -26.46 6.46 15.53
CA HIS A 45 -27.24 5.94 16.66
C HIS A 45 -27.15 6.80 17.93
N GLY A 46 -26.53 7.99 17.89
CA GLY A 46 -26.48 8.92 19.02
C GLY A 46 -25.53 8.57 20.17
N HIS A 47 -24.52 7.73 19.93
CA HIS A 47 -23.52 7.28 20.94
C HIS A 47 -22.14 7.92 20.73
N GLU A 48 -22.10 9.23 20.48
CA GLU A 48 -20.86 9.94 20.17
C GLU A 48 -19.85 9.92 21.33
N GLU A 49 -20.33 9.83 22.58
CA GLU A 49 -19.47 9.74 23.76
C GLU A 49 -18.54 8.51 23.78
N LEU A 50 -18.85 7.46 23.02
CA LEU A 50 -18.05 6.24 22.96
C LEU A 50 -16.85 6.35 22.00
N ALA A 51 -16.82 7.36 21.13
CA ALA A 51 -15.78 7.52 20.11
C ALA A 51 -14.35 7.52 20.67
N PRO A 52 -14.02 8.22 21.77
CA PRO A 52 -12.68 8.22 22.35
C PRO A 52 -12.28 6.84 22.91
N LEU A 53 -13.23 6.11 23.51
CA LEU A 53 -12.99 4.78 24.07
C LEU A 53 -12.72 3.76 22.95
N ILE A 54 -13.49 3.83 21.87
CA ILE A 54 -13.30 2.97 20.69
C ILE A 54 -11.94 3.25 20.05
N LEU A 55 -11.55 4.52 19.89
CA LEU A 55 -10.24 4.89 19.37
C LEU A 55 -9.11 4.36 20.26
N LEU A 56 -9.22 4.53 21.58
CA LEU A 56 -8.21 4.05 22.53
C LEU A 56 -8.08 2.52 22.51
N ALA A 57 -9.20 1.80 22.42
CA ALA A 57 -9.21 0.35 22.28
C ALA A 57 -8.51 -0.11 20.98
N VAL A 58 -8.80 0.55 19.85
CA VAL A 58 -8.12 0.26 18.56
C VAL A 58 -6.63 0.51 18.65
N LEU A 59 -6.20 1.64 19.23
CA LEU A 59 -4.78 1.95 19.41
C LEU A 59 -4.08 0.91 20.31
N ALA A 60 -4.74 0.46 21.38
CA ALA A 60 -4.21 -0.58 22.26
C ALA A 60 -4.06 -1.93 21.52
N VAL A 61 -5.08 -2.33 20.74
CA VAL A 61 -5.02 -3.54 19.91
C VAL A 61 -3.84 -3.45 18.94
N VAL A 62 -3.67 -2.34 18.22
CA VAL A 62 -2.54 -2.18 17.29
C VAL A 62 -1.20 -2.20 18.03
N ALA A 63 -1.08 -1.53 19.17
CA ALA A 63 0.17 -1.47 19.92
C ALA A 63 0.61 -2.86 20.42
N VAL A 64 -0.34 -3.70 20.86
CA VAL A 64 -0.05 -5.04 21.40
C VAL A 64 0.12 -6.08 20.29
N SER A 65 -0.80 -6.11 19.33
CA SER A 65 -0.87 -7.16 18.31
C SER A 65 -0.16 -6.82 17.00
N GLY A 66 -0.01 -5.53 16.68
CA GLY A 66 0.60 -5.04 15.44
C GLY A 66 2.01 -5.61 15.19
N PRO A 67 2.93 -5.60 16.17
CA PRO A 67 4.24 -6.20 15.99
C PRO A 67 4.21 -7.70 15.66
N GLY A 68 3.31 -8.47 16.29
CA GLY A 68 3.15 -9.90 16.01
C GLY A 68 2.57 -10.15 14.63
N PHE A 69 1.52 -9.40 14.28
CA PHE A 69 0.88 -9.45 12.98
C PHE A 69 1.87 -9.14 11.85
N GLU A 70 2.66 -8.08 11.97
CA GLU A 70 3.63 -7.69 10.93
C GLU A 70 4.74 -8.72 10.73
N ARG A 71 5.19 -9.39 11.80
CA ARG A 71 6.14 -10.51 11.69
C ARG A 71 5.55 -11.68 10.93
N ILE A 72 4.30 -12.07 11.26
CA ILE A 72 3.61 -13.17 10.58
C ILE A 72 3.41 -12.84 9.10
N ARG A 73 2.95 -11.61 8.81
CA ARG A 73 2.71 -11.12 7.46
C ARG A 73 4.01 -11.13 6.63
N ALA A 74 5.10 -10.60 7.17
CA ALA A 74 6.40 -10.59 6.50
C ALA A 74 6.96 -12.00 6.28
N ARG A 75 6.85 -12.90 7.27
CA ARG A 75 7.31 -14.29 7.15
C ARG A 75 6.51 -15.06 6.11
N PHE A 76 5.18 -14.99 6.16
CA PHE A 76 4.31 -15.75 5.26
C PHE A 76 4.43 -15.27 3.81
N TRP A 77 4.40 -13.96 3.59
CA TRP A 77 4.34 -13.40 2.24
C TRP A 77 5.69 -13.13 1.61
N LEU A 78 6.74 -12.92 2.40
CA LEU A 78 8.05 -12.53 1.87
C LEU A 78 9.17 -13.48 2.31
N GLY A 79 8.89 -14.46 3.18
CA GLY A 79 9.91 -15.32 3.77
C GLY A 79 10.85 -14.59 4.74
N GLU A 80 10.48 -13.37 5.15
CA GLU A 80 11.35 -12.50 5.95
C GLU A 80 11.16 -12.81 7.44
N GLU A 81 12.21 -13.33 8.07
CA GLU A 81 12.23 -13.51 9.51
C GLU A 81 12.62 -12.21 10.21
N ILE A 82 11.78 -11.80 11.16
CA ILE A 82 11.96 -10.58 11.94
C ILE A 82 12.00 -10.99 13.41
N GLY A 83 13.19 -10.86 14.01
CA GLY A 83 13.44 -11.25 15.40
C GLY A 83 12.63 -10.44 16.43
N ARG A 84 12.83 -10.76 17.71
CA ARG A 84 12.27 -9.99 18.83
C ARG A 84 13.38 -9.16 19.45
N ARG A 85 13.23 -7.83 19.41
CA ARG A 85 14.14 -6.93 20.12
C ARG A 85 13.69 -6.75 21.57
N SER A 86 14.55 -7.06 22.53
CA SER A 86 14.43 -6.70 23.95
C SER A 86 15.33 -5.50 24.27
N GLY A 87 14.95 -4.67 25.26
CA GLY A 87 15.77 -3.56 25.76
C GLY A 87 15.03 -2.23 25.99
N ASP A 88 15.71 -1.28 26.60
CA ASP A 88 15.21 0.07 26.95
C ASP A 88 14.75 0.87 25.73
N GLY A 89 13.79 1.78 25.92
CA GLY A 89 13.17 2.58 24.84
C GLY A 89 12.03 1.85 24.10
N ARG A 90 11.42 0.83 24.72
CA ARG A 90 10.33 0.03 24.14
C ARG A 90 9.17 0.90 23.67
N LEU A 91 8.71 1.85 24.48
CA LEU A 91 7.54 2.68 24.17
C LEU A 91 7.76 3.55 22.92
N VAL A 92 8.85 4.33 22.88
CA VAL A 92 9.20 5.18 21.72
C VAL A 92 9.27 4.37 20.43
N ARG A 93 9.85 3.16 20.47
CA ARG A 93 9.90 2.27 19.30
C ARG A 93 8.53 1.75 18.87
N HIS A 94 7.63 1.41 19.79
CA HIS A 94 6.28 0.98 19.44
C HIS A 94 5.46 2.12 18.84
N VAL A 95 5.63 3.34 19.36
CA VAL A 95 5.00 4.55 18.80
C VAL A 95 5.53 4.81 17.39
N ALA A 96 6.86 4.83 17.22
CA ALA A 96 7.47 4.99 15.89
C ALA A 96 7.05 3.88 14.93
N PHE A 97 6.96 2.63 15.40
CA PHE A 97 6.47 1.49 14.63
C PHE A 97 5.04 1.72 14.14
N PHE A 98 4.13 2.16 15.02
CA PHE A 98 2.76 2.45 14.65
C PHE A 98 2.70 3.45 13.48
N PHE A 99 3.31 4.63 13.64
CA PHE A 99 3.23 5.68 12.65
C PHE A 99 3.95 5.35 11.34
N LEU A 100 5.18 4.84 11.42
CA LEU A 100 5.98 4.55 10.24
C LEU A 100 5.48 3.32 9.47
N ASN A 101 5.04 2.26 10.17
CA ASN A 101 4.43 1.10 9.51
C ASN A 101 3.10 1.47 8.84
N MET A 102 2.28 2.30 9.51
CA MET A 102 1.03 2.80 8.94
C MET A 102 1.29 3.66 7.70
N LEU A 103 2.21 4.62 7.78
CA LEU A 103 2.54 5.51 6.66
C LEU A 103 3.07 4.74 5.46
N VAL A 104 4.11 3.91 5.64
CA VAL A 104 4.73 3.19 4.53
C VAL A 104 3.78 2.13 3.96
N GLY A 105 3.02 1.44 4.81
CA GLY A 105 2.01 0.50 4.36
C GLY A 105 0.84 1.16 3.62
N ALA A 106 0.41 2.35 4.05
CA ALA A 106 -0.59 3.14 3.31
C ALA A 106 -0.08 3.56 1.94
N LEU A 107 1.16 4.04 1.85
CA LEU A 107 1.80 4.37 0.58
C LEU A 107 1.92 3.13 -0.33
N GLY A 108 2.28 1.97 0.24
CA GLY A 108 2.33 0.71 -0.49
C GLY A 108 0.97 0.30 -1.05
N PHE A 109 -0.08 0.35 -0.22
CA PHE A 109 -1.45 0.07 -0.64
C PHE A 109 -1.92 1.03 -1.74
N LEU A 110 -1.73 2.34 -1.54
CA LEU A 110 -2.09 3.37 -2.52
C LEU A 110 -1.31 3.21 -3.83
N ALA A 111 -0.04 2.84 -3.77
CA ALA A 111 0.76 2.57 -4.96
C ALA A 111 0.18 1.39 -5.75
N VAL A 112 -0.22 0.29 -5.10
CA VAL A 112 -0.85 -0.84 -5.80
C VAL A 112 -2.23 -0.45 -6.35
N ALA A 113 -3.10 0.12 -5.53
CA ALA A 113 -4.46 0.49 -5.93
C ALA A 113 -4.43 1.51 -7.07
N GLY A 114 -3.62 2.56 -6.93
CA GLY A 114 -3.41 3.57 -7.97
C GLY A 114 -2.82 2.98 -9.25
N TRP A 115 -1.83 2.10 -9.14
CA TRP A 115 -1.26 1.39 -10.28
C TRP A 115 -2.31 0.58 -11.04
N LEU A 116 -3.13 -0.21 -10.33
CA LEU A 116 -4.19 -1.02 -10.95
C LEU A 116 -5.24 -0.13 -11.63
N ILE A 117 -5.67 0.96 -10.98
CA ILE A 117 -6.65 1.91 -11.56
C ILE A 117 -6.07 2.58 -12.80
N VAL A 118 -4.84 3.09 -12.72
CA VAL A 118 -4.17 3.75 -13.85
C VAL A 118 -4.00 2.79 -15.00
N CYS A 119 -3.54 1.56 -14.76
CA CYS A 119 -3.39 0.54 -15.80
C CYS A 119 -4.74 0.17 -16.41
N ALA A 120 -5.75 -0.14 -15.59
CA ALA A 120 -7.07 -0.50 -16.08
C ALA A 120 -7.68 0.61 -16.93
N ARG A 121 -7.58 1.87 -16.50
CA ARG A 121 -8.13 3.03 -17.22
C ARG A 121 -7.36 3.31 -18.52
N ASN A 122 -6.04 3.31 -18.48
CA ASN A 122 -5.22 3.78 -19.59
C ASN A 122 -4.92 2.70 -20.63
N LEU A 123 -4.73 1.44 -20.23
CA LEU A 123 -4.49 0.35 -21.18
C LEU A 123 -5.75 -0.02 -21.98
N THR A 124 -6.93 0.19 -21.40
CA THR A 124 -8.21 0.00 -22.10
C THR A 124 -8.67 1.24 -22.87
N TYR A 125 -7.97 2.38 -22.72
CA TYR A 125 -8.35 3.64 -23.34
C TYR A 125 -8.53 3.56 -24.87
N PRO A 126 -7.75 2.77 -25.64
CA PRO A 126 -8.01 2.56 -27.07
C PRO A 126 -9.37 1.96 -27.40
N VAL A 127 -10.05 1.31 -26.45
CA VAL A 127 -11.36 0.67 -26.65
C VAL A 127 -12.53 1.66 -26.48
N TRP A 128 -12.39 2.66 -25.61
CA TRP A 128 -13.51 3.54 -25.22
C TRP A 128 -13.22 5.04 -25.33
N GLY A 129 -11.95 5.45 -25.35
CA GLY A 129 -11.53 6.86 -25.33
C GLY A 129 -11.95 7.67 -26.57
N TRP A 130 -12.29 6.99 -27.67
CA TRP A 130 -12.81 7.62 -28.89
C TRP A 130 -14.24 8.13 -28.76
N ARG A 131 -15.05 7.57 -27.85
CA ARG A 131 -16.48 7.91 -27.71
C ARG A 131 -16.73 9.35 -27.28
N SER A 132 -15.72 10.00 -26.69
CA SER A 132 -15.80 11.35 -26.17
C SER A 132 -15.39 12.44 -27.17
N TYR A 133 -15.05 12.08 -28.41
CA TYR A 133 -14.64 13.02 -29.46
C TYR A 133 -15.64 13.03 -30.63
N PRO A 134 -16.85 13.61 -30.47
CA PRO A 134 -17.63 14.04 -31.62
C PRO A 134 -16.88 15.22 -32.27
N ASP A 135 -16.52 15.05 -33.54
CA ASP A 135 -15.84 15.98 -34.46
C ASP A 135 -15.27 17.30 -33.86
N PRO A 136 -13.94 17.46 -33.73
CA PRO A 136 -13.35 18.67 -33.17
C PRO A 136 -13.47 19.84 -34.16
N ALA A 137 -14.62 20.53 -34.17
CA ALA A 137 -14.90 21.68 -35.02
C ALA A 137 -14.00 22.92 -34.79
N TRP A 138 -13.08 22.86 -33.82
CA TRP A 138 -12.34 24.03 -33.30
C TRP A 138 -10.85 23.77 -33.04
N GLY A 139 -10.23 22.82 -33.75
CA GLY A 139 -8.76 22.68 -33.79
C GLY A 139 -8.12 22.09 -32.51
N GLY A 140 -8.89 21.36 -31.70
CA GLY A 140 -8.40 20.69 -30.49
C GLY A 140 -7.42 19.53 -30.77
N PRO A 141 -6.85 18.92 -29.71
CA PRO A 141 -5.90 17.82 -29.84
C PRO A 141 -6.50 16.67 -30.65
N HIS A 142 -5.72 16.15 -31.60
CA HIS A 142 -6.15 15.04 -32.45
C HIS A 142 -6.58 13.84 -31.58
N PRO A 143 -7.76 13.23 -31.78
CA PRO A 143 -8.24 12.12 -30.96
C PRO A 143 -7.24 10.96 -30.85
N LEU A 144 -6.56 10.63 -31.96
CA LEU A 144 -5.45 9.66 -31.96
C LEU A 144 -4.32 10.04 -31.00
N GLY A 145 -3.94 11.32 -30.93
CA GLY A 145 -2.89 11.79 -30.05
C GLY A 145 -3.26 11.63 -28.57
N VAL A 146 -4.52 11.92 -28.22
CA VAL A 146 -5.01 11.76 -26.84
C VAL A 146 -5.06 10.30 -26.44
N VAL A 147 -5.57 9.43 -27.32
CA VAL A 147 -5.62 7.99 -27.07
C VAL A 147 -4.21 7.41 -26.94
N ALA A 148 -3.30 7.79 -27.84
CA ALA A 148 -1.91 7.36 -27.80
C ALA A 148 -1.21 7.80 -26.50
N LEU A 149 -1.44 9.03 -26.04
CA LEU A 149 -0.85 9.54 -24.80
C LEU A 149 -1.34 8.77 -23.56
N HIS A 150 -2.66 8.54 -23.47
CA HIS A 150 -3.22 7.76 -22.36
C HIS A 150 -2.68 6.33 -22.39
N PHE A 151 -2.73 5.66 -23.54
CA PHE A 151 -2.21 4.30 -23.68
C PHE A 151 -0.72 4.21 -23.34
N ALA A 152 0.11 5.12 -23.85
CA ALA A 152 1.53 5.19 -23.53
C ALA A 152 1.77 5.41 -22.02
N GLY A 153 0.97 6.27 -21.38
CA GLY A 153 0.98 6.44 -19.93
C GLY A 153 0.61 5.16 -19.18
N GLY A 154 -0.37 4.40 -19.69
CA GLY A 154 -0.74 3.08 -19.16
C GLY A 154 0.40 2.06 -19.29
N VAL A 155 1.06 2.00 -20.44
CA VAL A 155 2.22 1.12 -20.66
C VAL A 155 3.38 1.51 -19.75
N ALA A 156 3.69 2.80 -19.62
CA ALA A 156 4.72 3.28 -18.70
C ALA A 156 4.39 2.91 -17.24
N ALA A 157 3.15 3.14 -16.81
CA ALA A 157 2.69 2.78 -15.47
C ALA A 157 2.73 1.27 -15.22
N LEU A 158 2.39 0.45 -16.23
CA LEU A 158 2.42 -1.02 -16.15
C LEU A 158 3.80 -1.54 -15.75
N PHE A 159 4.87 -0.96 -16.32
CA PHE A 159 6.24 -1.36 -16.03
C PHE A 159 6.83 -0.64 -14.81
N ALA A 160 6.53 0.64 -14.60
CA ALA A 160 7.08 1.41 -13.49
C ALA A 160 6.42 1.05 -12.14
N GLY A 161 5.12 0.74 -12.12
CA GLY A 161 4.35 0.45 -10.91
C GLY A 161 4.97 -0.65 -10.04
N PRO A 162 5.25 -1.85 -10.58
CA PRO A 162 5.87 -2.93 -9.83
C PRO A 162 7.20 -2.54 -9.18
N TRP A 163 8.01 -1.71 -9.85
CA TRP A 163 9.28 -1.23 -9.30
C TRP A 163 9.08 -0.35 -8.06
N ILE A 164 8.09 0.56 -8.08
CA ILE A 164 7.74 1.40 -6.93
C ILE A 164 7.21 0.52 -5.79
N ILE A 165 6.28 -0.38 -6.08
CA ILE A 165 5.63 -1.27 -5.10
C ILE A 165 6.67 -2.13 -4.37
N VAL A 166 7.61 -2.75 -5.10
CA VAL A 166 8.69 -3.56 -4.50
C VAL A 166 9.56 -2.73 -3.57
N ARG A 167 9.90 -1.48 -3.94
CA ARG A 167 10.70 -0.59 -3.09
C ARG A 167 9.97 -0.20 -1.81
N LEU A 168 8.67 0.11 -1.91
CA LEU A 168 7.84 0.43 -0.74
C LEU A 168 7.69 -0.77 0.19
N ALA A 169 7.43 -1.97 -0.34
CA ALA A 169 7.34 -3.18 0.46
C ALA A 169 8.65 -3.47 1.21
N ARG A 170 9.81 -3.34 0.53
CA ARG A 170 11.12 -3.47 1.17
C ARG A 170 11.38 -2.39 2.21
N LEU A 171 10.97 -1.14 1.94
CA LEU A 171 11.06 -0.08 2.93
C LEU A 171 10.23 -0.42 4.17
N GLN A 172 9.02 -0.95 3.98
CA GLN A 172 8.16 -1.37 5.09
C GLN A 172 8.84 -2.47 5.92
N VAL A 173 9.36 -3.52 5.29
CA VAL A 173 10.10 -4.59 5.98
C VAL A 173 11.30 -4.02 6.74
N ARG A 174 12.06 -3.08 6.16
CA ARG A 174 13.18 -2.42 6.84
C ARG A 174 12.73 -1.62 8.06
N VAL A 175 11.63 -0.88 7.96
CA VAL A 175 11.02 -0.13 9.07
C VAL A 175 10.60 -1.08 10.20
N VAL A 176 9.89 -2.16 9.86
CA VAL A 176 9.46 -3.18 10.82
C VAL A 176 10.68 -3.83 11.49
N ARG A 177 11.68 -4.25 10.71
CA ARG A 177 12.91 -4.85 11.25
C ARG A 177 13.68 -3.88 12.15
N GLY A 178 13.80 -2.61 11.78
CA GLY A 178 14.54 -1.61 12.56
C GLY A 178 13.88 -1.27 13.90
N LEU A 179 12.54 -1.25 13.94
CA LEU A 179 11.80 -0.77 15.11
C LEU A 179 11.41 -1.89 16.08
N ILE A 180 11.07 -3.08 15.58
CA ILE A 180 10.60 -4.20 16.42
C ILE A 180 11.45 -5.48 16.28
N GLY A 181 12.39 -5.51 15.32
CA GLY A 181 13.30 -6.64 15.09
C GLY A 181 14.68 -6.46 15.73
N SER A 182 15.25 -7.54 16.26
CA SER A 182 16.70 -7.66 16.42
C SER A 182 17.23 -8.19 15.09
N GLY A 183 18.16 -7.47 14.47
CA GLY A 183 18.80 -7.95 13.25
C GLY A 183 19.85 -8.99 13.61
N GLN A 184 19.72 -10.21 13.10
CA GLN A 184 20.92 -10.88 12.58
C GLN A 184 21.20 -10.21 11.24
N ALA A 185 22.26 -9.40 11.22
CA ALA A 185 22.92 -9.12 9.96
C ALA A 185 23.46 -10.47 9.45
N GLY A 186 22.83 -11.01 8.42
CA GLY A 186 23.41 -11.98 7.52
C GLY A 186 23.77 -11.26 6.24
#